data_AF-A0A914CEP7-F1
#
_entry.id   AF-A0A914CEP7-F1
#
_cell.length_a   1.000
_cell.length_b   1.000
_cell.length_c   1.000
_cell.angle_alpha   90.00
_cell.angle_beta   90.00
_cell.angle_gamma   90.00
#
_symmetry.space_group_name_H-M   'P 1'
#
loop_
_entity.id
_entity.type
_entity.pdbx_description
1 polymer ?
#
loop_
_entity_poly.entity_id
_entity_poly.type
_entity_poly.pdbx_seq_one_letter_code
_entity_poly.pdbx_strand_id
1 'polypeptide(L)'
;MGILQEEIYRSYGKHPEELMFLIHFYSLPFFIFIGPSIYETAVKFHANPHISIVNHDLPISMPWLTLIGMCFLQLICIKNVYQLSAVLSSLGISMVLTLRKFLNLFLSVYIFQNEFTSMHLLGTLCVLLGTFAFYDGFSKLANLFKHKKVD
;
A
#
# COMPACT_ATOMS: atom_id res chain seq x y z
N MET A 1 5.10 -3.90 12.94
CA MET A 1 3.74 -4.38 13.25
C MET A 1 3.61 -5.90 13.16
N GLY A 2 4.13 -6.57 12.12
CA GLY A 2 3.99 -8.04 11.98
C GLY A 2 4.52 -8.88 13.15
N ILE A 3 5.73 -8.60 13.64
CA ILE A 3 6.33 -9.31 14.80
C ILE A 3 5.50 -9.16 16.08
N LEU A 4 5.06 -7.94 16.40
CA LEU A 4 4.20 -7.69 17.57
C LEU A 4 2.86 -8.43 17.45
N GLN A 5 2.31 -8.49 16.24
CA GLN A 5 1.09 -9.23 15.94
C GLN A 5 1.27 -10.73 16.16
N GLU A 6 2.41 -11.29 15.72
CA GLU A 6 2.77 -12.70 15.87
C GLU A 6 2.98 -13.08 17.34
N GLU A 7 3.62 -12.19 18.12
CA GLU A 7 3.83 -12.37 19.56
C GLU A 7 2.52 -12.29 20.35
N ILE A 8 1.63 -11.33 20.05
CA ILE A 8 0.31 -11.21 20.68
C ILE A 8 -0.56 -12.44 20.35
N TYR A 9 -0.58 -12.90 19.09
CA TYR A 9 -1.32 -14.10 18.71
C TYR A 9 -0.81 -15.37 19.39
N ARG A 10 0.50 -15.44 19.67
CA ARG A 10 1.10 -16.56 20.40
C ARG A 10 0.70 -16.56 21.88
N SER A 11 0.56 -15.39 22.49
CA SER A 11 0.30 -15.24 23.93
C SER A 11 -1.20 -15.26 24.28
N TYR A 12 -2.06 -14.69 23.43
CA TYR A 12 -3.49 -14.48 23.73
C TYR A 12 -4.46 -15.23 22.81
N GLY A 13 -3.96 -15.99 21.82
CA GLY A 13 -4.80 -16.69 20.85
C GLY A 13 -5.18 -15.84 19.64
N LYS A 14 -5.73 -16.49 18.61
CA LYS A 14 -5.99 -15.87 17.30
C LYS A 14 -7.33 -15.13 17.27
N HIS A 15 -7.32 -13.86 17.67
CA HIS A 15 -8.47 -12.94 17.56
C HIS A 15 -8.14 -11.74 16.64
N PRO A 16 -8.19 -11.92 15.31
CA PRO A 16 -7.78 -10.88 14.37
C PRO A 16 -8.68 -9.64 14.38
N GLU A 17 -9.98 -9.77 14.66
CA GLU A 17 -10.88 -8.62 14.64
C GLU A 17 -10.64 -7.65 15.81
N GLU A 18 -10.40 -8.18 17.01
CA GLU A 18 -10.12 -7.38 18.21
C GLU A 18 -8.81 -6.62 18.08
N LEU A 19 -7.79 -7.27 17.51
CA LEU A 19 -6.49 -6.65 17.29
C LEU A 19 -6.56 -5.57 16.20
N MET A 20 -7.41 -5.74 15.19
CA MET A 20 -7.66 -4.69 14.18
C MET A 20 -8.31 -3.47 14.83
N PHE A 21 -9.31 -3.68 15.69
CA PHE A 21 -9.97 -2.61 16.44
C PHE A 21 -8.99 -1.85 17.34
N LEU A 22 -8.18 -2.58 18.13
CA LEU A 22 -7.16 -1.99 19.02
C LEU A 22 -6.14 -1.12 18.28
N ILE A 23 -5.64 -1.59 17.13
CA ILE A 23 -4.67 -0.83 16.32
C ILE A 23 -5.30 0.45 15.77
N HIS A 24 -6.55 0.39 15.29
CA HIS A 24 -7.24 1.58 14.79
C HIS A 24 -7.58 2.55 15.93
N PHE A 25 -8.04 2.04 17.07
CA PHE A 25 -8.35 2.85 18.24
C PHE A 25 -7.12 3.58 18.78
N TYR A 26 -5.97 2.90 18.85
CA TYR A 26 -4.71 3.51 19.27
C TYR A 26 -4.15 4.52 18.25
N SER A 27 -4.58 4.47 16.98
CA SER A 27 -4.17 5.46 15.98
C SER A 27 -4.91 6.80 16.11
N LEU A 28 -6.15 6.81 16.63
CA LEU A 28 -6.95 8.03 16.83
C LEU A 28 -6.29 9.12 17.68
N PRO A 29 -5.67 8.84 18.85
CA PRO A 29 -4.99 9.89 19.63
C PRO A 29 -3.81 10.51 18.87
N PHE A 30 -3.18 9.77 17.94
CA PHE A 30 -2.11 10.31 17.11
C PHE A 30 -2.63 11.29 16.05
N PHE A 31 -3.85 11.11 15.55
CA PHE A 31 -4.47 12.04 14.60
C PHE A 31 -4.75 13.42 15.20
N ILE A 32 -4.93 13.52 16.52
CA ILE A 32 -5.16 14.80 17.20
C ILE A 32 -3.97 15.74 16.99
N PHE A 33 -2.74 15.23 17.02
CA PHE A 33 -1.53 16.03 16.79
C PHE A 33 -1.37 16.50 15.34
N ILE A 34 -1.91 15.75 14.37
CA ILE A 34 -1.80 16.03 12.92
C ILE A 34 -2.99 16.86 12.41
N GLY A 35 -4.02 17.07 13.25
CA GLY A 35 -5.24 17.82 12.94
C GLY A 35 -5.03 19.15 12.19
N PRO A 36 -4.10 20.03 12.61
CA PRO A 36 -3.88 21.32 11.94
C PRO A 36 -3.49 21.16 10.46
N SER A 37 -2.59 20.23 10.14
CA SER A 37 -2.14 19.97 8.77
C SER A 37 -3.24 19.36 7.89
N ILE A 38 -4.14 18.57 8.48
CA ILE A 38 -5.31 18.03 7.77
C ILE A 38 -6.26 19.17 7.41
N TYR A 39 -6.52 20.08 8.34
CA TYR A 39 -7.41 21.22 8.10
C TYR A 39 -6.89 22.12 6.98
N GLU A 40 -5.60 22.47 7.00
CA GLU A 40 -4.99 23.25 5.91
C GLU A 40 -5.10 22.57 4.55
N THR A 41 -4.90 21.25 4.50
CA THR A 41 -5.01 20.46 3.26
C THR A 41 -6.46 20.40 2.77
N ALA A 42 -7.42 20.25 3.68
CA ALA A 42 -8.85 20.22 3.36
C ALA A 42 -9.32 21.57 2.76
N VAL A 43 -8.86 22.69 3.33
CA VAL A 43 -9.16 24.03 2.79
C VAL A 43 -8.57 24.20 1.38
N LYS A 44 -7.33 23.75 1.14
CA LYS A 44 -6.71 23.76 -0.19
C LYS A 44 -7.44 22.86 -1.19
N PHE A 45 -7.95 21.71 -0.76
CA PHE A 45 -8.72 20.80 -1.61
C PHE A 45 -10.07 21.38 -2.01
N HIS A 46 -10.73 22.10 -1.10
CA HIS A 46 -12.01 22.78 -1.36
C HIS A 46 -11.85 23.98 -2.31
N ALA A 47 -10.70 24.67 -2.25
CA ALA A 47 -10.40 25.81 -3.13
C ALA A 47 -10.06 25.43 -4.59
N ASN A 48 -9.92 24.13 -4.92
CA ASN A 48 -9.62 23.68 -6.29
C ASN A 48 -10.90 23.56 -7.15
N PRO A 49 -10.84 23.95 -8.44
CA PRO A 49 -12.02 24.09 -9.30
C PRO A 49 -12.78 22.77 -9.50
N HIS A 50 -14.11 22.90 -9.58
CA HIS A 50 -15.06 21.81 -9.78
C HIS A 50 -14.92 21.17 -11.17
N ILE A 51 -15.13 19.86 -11.24
CA ILE A 51 -15.10 19.12 -12.50
C ILE A 51 -16.49 19.24 -13.11
N SER A 52 -16.64 20.04 -14.16
CA SER A 52 -17.87 20.06 -14.94
C SER A 52 -17.91 18.82 -15.84
N ILE A 53 -18.49 17.73 -15.36
CA ILE A 53 -18.87 16.60 -16.23
C ILE A 53 -20.29 16.84 -16.75
N VAL A 54 -20.38 17.10 -18.06
CA VAL A 54 -21.61 17.06 -18.89
C VAL A 54 -22.87 17.54 -18.16
N ASN A 55 -23.07 18.85 -18.11
CA ASN A 55 -24.32 19.54 -17.73
C ASN A 55 -24.89 19.31 -16.31
N HIS A 56 -24.15 18.62 -15.41
CA HIS A 56 -24.47 18.63 -13.99
C HIS A 56 -23.21 19.05 -13.20
N ASP A 57 -23.28 20.20 -12.52
CA ASP A 57 -22.24 20.62 -11.59
C ASP A 57 -22.26 19.69 -10.37
N LEU A 58 -21.43 18.65 -10.42
CA LEU A 58 -21.13 17.86 -9.24
C LEU A 58 -20.15 18.67 -8.38
N PRO A 59 -20.51 19.02 -7.12
CA PRO A 59 -19.70 19.86 -6.24
C PRO A 59 -18.52 19.07 -5.63
N ILE A 60 -17.90 18.17 -6.39
CA ILE A 60 -16.83 17.29 -5.93
C ILE A 60 -15.58 17.56 -6.76
N SER A 61 -14.59 18.18 -6.13
CA SER A 61 -13.28 18.45 -6.74
C SER A 61 -12.50 17.13 -6.95
N MET A 62 -11.79 17.00 -8.08
CA MET A 62 -10.97 15.82 -8.43
C MET A 62 -10.11 15.23 -7.30
N PRO A 63 -9.42 16.02 -6.45
CA PRO A 63 -8.60 15.47 -5.38
C PRO A 63 -9.38 14.69 -4.31
N TRP A 64 -10.68 14.94 -4.14
CA TRP A 64 -11.52 14.15 -3.23
C TRP A 64 -11.80 12.77 -3.78
N LEU A 65 -12.07 12.65 -5.09
CA LEU A 65 -12.32 11.37 -5.74
C LEU A 65 -11.08 10.46 -5.71
N THR A 66 -9.90 11.02 -5.95
CA THR A 66 -8.65 10.25 -5.91
C THR A 66 -8.30 9.81 -4.48
N LEU A 67 -8.55 10.65 -3.48
CA LEU A 67 -8.36 10.31 -2.06
C LEU A 67 -9.32 9.19 -1.63
N ILE A 68 -10.60 9.28 -1.98
CA ILE A 68 -11.59 8.24 -1.69
C ILE A 68 -11.20 6.92 -2.34
N GLY A 69 -10.78 6.95 -3.62
CA GLY A 69 -10.30 5.76 -4.32
C GLY A 69 -9.09 5.10 -3.65
N MET A 70 -8.11 5.91 -3.24
CA MET A 70 -6.91 5.45 -2.52
C MET A 70 -7.28 4.84 -1.16
N CYS A 71 -8.15 5.50 -0.38
CA CYS A 71 -8.62 4.98 0.90
C CYS A 71 -9.38 3.66 0.76
N PHE A 72 -10.27 3.56 -0.24
CA PHE A 72 -11.04 2.34 -0.48
C PHE A 72 -10.14 1.14 -0.83
N LEU A 73 -9.18 1.34 -1.74
CA LEU A 73 -8.21 0.32 -2.10
C LEU A 73 -7.35 -0.10 -0.89
N GLN A 74 -6.95 0.87 -0.06
CA GLN A 74 -6.21 0.59 1.17
C GLN A 74 -7.03 -0.21 2.18
N LEU A 75 -8.32 0.09 2.36
CA LEU A 75 -9.20 -0.66 3.27
C LEU A 75 -9.37 -2.12 2.84
N ILE A 76 -9.66 -2.36 1.56
CA ILE A 76 -9.75 -3.73 1.01
C ILE A 76 -8.43 -4.46 1.20
N CYS A 77 -7.32 -3.80 0.87
CA CYS A 77 -6.00 -4.41 0.97
C CYS A 77 -5.61 -4.73 2.41
N ILE A 78 -5.90 -3.84 3.38
CA ILE A 78 -5.64 -4.09 4.80
C ILE A 78 -6.46 -5.28 5.29
N LYS A 79 -7.77 -5.34 4.96
CA LYS A 79 -8.61 -6.48 5.34
C LYS A 79 -8.04 -7.82 4.83
N ASN A 80 -7.65 -7.88 3.56
CA ASN A 80 -7.06 -9.09 2.98
C ASN A 80 -5.70 -9.45 3.60
N VAL A 81 -4.82 -8.46 3.82
CA VAL A 81 -3.52 -8.67 4.48
C VAL A 81 -3.71 -9.15 5.92
N TYR A 82 -4.73 -8.65 6.62
CA TYR A 82 -5.01 -9.04 8.00
C TYR A 82 -5.47 -10.49 8.10
N GLN A 83 -6.29 -10.95 7.14
CA GLN A 83 -6.63 -12.37 7.02
C GLN A 83 -5.40 -13.23 6.67
N LEU A 84 -4.54 -12.75 5.76
CA LEU A 84 -3.30 -13.42 5.41
C LEU A 84 -2.30 -13.48 6.57
N SER A 85 -2.28 -12.46 7.42
CA SER A 85 -1.46 -12.36 8.64
C SER A 85 -1.78 -13.45 9.67
N ALA A 86 -2.99 -14.03 9.63
CA ALA A 86 -3.34 -15.16 10.49
C ALA A 86 -2.66 -16.49 10.06
N VAL A 87 -2.13 -16.56 8.85
CA VAL A 87 -1.61 -17.78 8.19
C VAL A 87 -0.12 -17.65 7.82
N LEU A 88 0.36 -16.44 7.57
CA LEU A 88 1.72 -16.16 7.08
C LEU A 88 2.59 -15.52 8.16
N SER A 89 3.91 -15.77 8.13
CA SER A 89 4.88 -15.17 9.07
C SER A 89 5.07 -13.66 8.85
N SER A 90 5.62 -12.95 9.85
CA SER A 90 5.87 -11.50 9.77
C SER A 90 6.66 -11.05 8.52
N LEU A 91 7.51 -11.91 7.96
CA LEU A 91 8.28 -11.61 6.76
C LEU A 91 7.41 -11.51 5.50
N GLY A 92 6.47 -12.45 5.34
CA GLY A 92 5.53 -12.45 4.21
C GLY A 92 4.57 -11.26 4.26
N ILE A 93 4.12 -10.88 5.46
CA ILE A 93 3.29 -9.67 5.67
C ILE A 93 4.04 -8.41 5.23
N SER A 94 5.34 -8.32 5.54
CA SER A 94 6.18 -7.20 5.13
C SER A 94 6.29 -7.09 3.60
N MET A 95 6.45 -8.21 2.91
CA MET A 95 6.50 -8.28 1.43
C MET A 95 5.19 -7.84 0.77
N VAL A 96 4.04 -8.26 1.28
CA VAL A 96 2.74 -7.80 0.73
C VAL A 96 2.54 -6.30 0.96
N LEU A 97 2.99 -5.78 2.11
CA LEU A 97 2.88 -4.37 2.43
C LEU A 97 3.75 -3.49 1.52
N THR A 98 4.95 -3.93 1.18
CA THR A 98 5.83 -3.23 0.23
C THR A 98 5.24 -3.26 -1.18
N LEU A 99 4.69 -4.39 -1.62
CA LEU A 99 4.02 -4.51 -2.91
C LEU A 99 2.79 -3.57 -3.02
N ARG A 100 1.98 -3.45 -1.97
CA ARG A 100 0.87 -2.48 -1.93
C ARG A 100 1.33 -1.03 -2.11
N LYS A 101 2.39 -0.64 -1.40
CA LYS A 101 2.96 0.72 -1.50
C LYS A 101 3.47 0.99 -2.92
N PHE A 102 4.10 -0.01 -3.53
CA PHE A 102 4.55 0.05 -4.91
C PHE A 102 3.38 0.20 -5.91
N LEU A 103 2.30 -0.58 -5.76
CA LEU A 103 1.12 -0.49 -6.62
C LEU A 103 0.43 0.88 -6.50
N ASN A 104 0.29 1.42 -5.29
CA ASN A 104 -0.26 2.78 -5.10
C ASN A 104 0.60 3.84 -5.77
N LEU A 105 1.93 3.72 -5.69
CA LEU A 105 2.86 4.62 -6.39
C LEU A 105 2.70 4.49 -7.90
N PHE A 106 2.65 3.26 -8.43
CA PHE A 106 2.45 3.00 -9.85
C PHE A 106 1.14 3.59 -10.37
N LEU A 107 0.04 3.39 -9.63
CA LEU A 107 -1.26 3.96 -9.97
C LEU A 107 -1.23 5.50 -9.98
N SER A 108 -0.52 6.10 -9.01
CA SER A 108 -0.33 7.55 -8.95
C SER A 108 0.42 8.08 -10.17
N VAL A 109 1.50 7.40 -10.60
CA VAL A 109 2.24 7.82 -11.80
C VAL A 109 1.39 7.64 -13.07
N TYR A 110 0.65 6.54 -13.16
CA TYR A 110 -0.20 6.24 -14.30
C TYR A 110 -1.33 7.26 -14.49
N ILE A 111 -2.00 7.65 -13.39
CA ILE A 111 -3.14 8.59 -13.42
C ILE A 111 -2.70 10.03 -13.67
N PHE A 112 -1.59 10.47 -13.08
CA PHE A 112 -1.16 11.87 -13.17
C PHE A 112 -0.26 12.20 -14.37
N GLN A 113 0.10 11.22 -15.21
CA GLN A 113 0.95 11.43 -16.40
C GLN A 113 2.21 12.27 -16.10
N ASN A 114 2.78 12.10 -14.91
CA ASN A 114 3.93 12.89 -14.46
C ASN A 114 5.20 12.46 -15.22
N GLU A 115 6.12 13.39 -15.50
CA GLU A 115 7.38 13.05 -16.18
C GLU A 115 8.13 11.98 -15.38
N PHE A 116 8.33 10.82 -16.01
CA PHE A 116 9.04 9.67 -15.43
C PHE A 116 10.50 10.04 -15.19
N THR A 117 10.81 10.51 -13.98
CA THR A 117 12.19 10.80 -13.59
C THR A 117 12.97 9.50 -13.34
N SER A 118 14.29 9.53 -13.55
CA SER A 118 15.18 8.36 -13.46
C SER A 118 15.15 7.64 -12.10
N MET A 119 14.81 8.34 -11.01
CA MET A 119 14.63 7.74 -9.67
C MET A 119 13.45 6.75 -9.61
N HIS A 120 12.36 6.97 -10.36
CA HIS A 120 11.23 6.03 -10.39
C HIS A 120 11.60 4.73 -11.14
N LEU A 121 12.41 4.83 -12.19
CA LEU A 121 12.91 3.66 -12.92
C LEU A 121 13.80 2.78 -12.02
N LEU A 122 14.71 3.40 -11.26
CA LEU A 122 15.56 2.71 -10.28
C LEU A 122 14.71 2.05 -9.17
N GLY A 123 13.69 2.75 -8.67
CA GLY A 123 12.77 2.21 -7.67
C GLY A 123 12.00 0.98 -8.18
N THR A 124 11.50 1.05 -9.42
CA THR A 124 10.80 -0.06 -10.08
C THR A 124 11.70 -1.29 -10.23
N LEU A 125 12.95 -1.08 -10.68
CA LEU A 125 13.95 -2.15 -10.79
C LEU A 125 14.29 -2.77 -9.44
N CYS A 126 14.47 -1.95 -8.41
CA CYS A 126 14.80 -2.42 -7.06
C CYS A 126 13.67 -3.28 -6.45
N VAL A 127 12.40 -2.89 -6.63
CA VAL A 127 11.24 -3.67 -6.16
C VAL A 127 11.06 -4.97 -6.94
N LEU A 128 11.28 -4.96 -8.27
CA LEU A 128 11.27 -6.16 -9.10
C LEU A 128 12.38 -7.15 -8.68
N LEU A 129 13.61 -6.65 -8.48
CA LEU A 129 14.73 -7.46 -8.02
C LEU A 129 14.49 -8.04 -6.63
N GLY A 130 13.95 -7.25 -5.70
CA GLY A 130 13.59 -7.70 -4.36
C GLY A 130 12.54 -8.81 -4.38
N THR A 131 11.51 -8.67 -5.21
CA THR A 131 10.43 -9.68 -5.37
C THR A 131 10.97 -10.96 -6.01
N PHE A 132 11.84 -10.85 -7.01
CA PHE A 132 12.46 -11.98 -7.70
C PHE A 132 13.44 -12.76 -6.80
N ALA A 133 14.21 -12.06 -5.98
CA ALA A 133 15.09 -12.67 -4.99
C ALA A 133 14.31 -13.40 -3.87
N PHE A 134 13.14 -12.89 -3.50
CA PHE A 134 12.31 -13.50 -2.46
C PHE A 134 11.59 -14.78 -2.93
N TYR A 135 11.14 -14.83 -4.18
CA TYR A 135 10.43 -16.00 -4.72
C TYR A 135 11.39 -17.07 -5.26
N ASP A 136 12.52 -17.35 -4.59
CA ASP A 136 13.52 -18.36 -5.03
C ASP A 136 13.86 -18.30 -6.54
N GLY A 137 13.59 -17.16 -7.20
CA GLY A 137 13.60 -17.04 -8.65
C GLY A 137 15.03 -17.11 -9.16
N PHE A 138 15.97 -16.68 -8.30
CA PHE A 138 17.41 -16.76 -8.52
C PHE A 138 17.90 -18.20 -8.62
N SER A 139 17.37 -19.13 -7.80
CA SER A 139 17.77 -20.54 -7.86
C SER A 139 17.19 -21.23 -9.11
N LYS A 140 15.94 -20.93 -9.48
CA LYS A 140 15.34 -21.41 -10.74
C LYS A 140 15.99 -20.83 -12.00
N LEU A 141 16.33 -19.55 -12.02
CA LEU A 141 17.00 -18.90 -13.15
C LEU A 141 18.46 -19.39 -13.30
N ALA A 142 19.17 -19.57 -12.18
CA ALA A 142 20.50 -20.18 -12.17
C ALA A 142 20.47 -21.61 -12.71
N ASN A 143 19.45 -22.40 -12.37
CA ASN A 143 19.27 -23.75 -12.91
C ASN A 143 18.93 -23.75 -14.42
N LEU A 144 18.14 -22.79 -14.90
CA LEU A 144 17.87 -22.62 -16.34
C LEU A 144 19.12 -22.20 -17.13
N PHE A 145 19.94 -21.29 -16.59
CA PHE A 145 21.22 -20.93 -17.21
C PHE A 145 22.24 -22.06 -17.17
N LYS A 146 22.19 -22.92 -16.14
CA LYS A 146 23.05 -24.11 -16.04
C LYS A 146 22.67 -25.16 -17.09
N HIS A 147 21.38 -25.31 -17.41
CA HIS A 147 20.90 -26.22 -18.46
C HIS A 147 21.24 -25.72 -19.88
N LYS A 148 21.26 -24.40 -20.11
CA LYS A 148 21.63 -23.81 -21.42
C LYS A 148 23.12 -23.88 -21.77
N LYS A 149 23.98 -24.32 -20.83
CA LYS A 149 25.43 -24.40 -21.04
C LYS A 149 25.93 -25.84 -21.31
N VAL A 150 25.01 -26.81 -21.36
CA VAL A 150 25.30 -28.24 -21.58
C VAL A 150 24.86 -28.71 -22.98
N ASP A 151 24.23 -27.85 -23.78
CA ASP A 151 23.92 -28.08 -25.20
C ASP A 151 24.82 -27.20 -26.10
#